data_AF-A0A4R4KH16-F1
#
_entry.id   AF-A0A4R4KH16-F1
#
_cell.length_a   1.000
_cell.length_b   1.000
_cell.length_c   1.000
_cell.angle_alpha   90.00
_cell.angle_beta   90.00
_cell.angle_gamma   90.00
#
_symmetry.space_group_name_H-M   'P 1'
#
loop_
_entity.id
_entity.type
_entity.pdbx_description
1 polymer ?
#
loop_
_entity_poly.entity_id
_entity_poly.type
_entity_poly.pdbx_seq_one_letter_code
_entity_poly.pdbx_strand_id
1 'polypeptide(L)'
;MKTANYLILLGLLTVSLSGFAQKEYQFSLDLTQPKDDKLTVELLTPPIKKKTAVYNLPKIVPGTYSINNYGSYASNFQAFDKKGNPLSVERLEKNSWKIAKAKKLHRISYQIDDTWDSPEIKEDVFEPSGTNIQEDTIFVLNSFGFFGYFSGMEKMPYRVSITKPDGFYGSTALVNQTKGNAGPDVYVTSDYHELADAPMMYNRPDTVWLKVGNADILVSVFSPNNKFATKDLAADILPVLEAQKDYLGGTLPIDKYAFIIYMSDRKDLTRYGALEHSLSSFYYLPETFSAAQLSETMKNVAAHEFFHILTPLNIHSEQIGNFDYIQPQMSKHLWLYEGLTEYAAHHAQLQAGIIDLTTYLDRQTEKIENARTRYSDTLSFTLMSENVLETYKDEYANVYEKGALIGLSLDLKLRQLSGGSYGTKDLMKDLSKMYGKDKSFKDDELFDQITKLTYPEIREFFRRHVEGGEPLPLKELFANIGITFEAEGQKQEVEKAFGVNFALVPGTKNIMIANTSMATDLGKRLGLQPMDEIVAINDQPFTVETYATVLQSYDEEFKKGDVVSFTVKRKAAADEASEVKLTADLRETTITFPTLEPVASPTAKELELRKSWMGDSAR
;
A
#
# COMPACT_ATOMS: atom_id res chain seq x y z
N MET A 1 52.84 -40.35 24.98
CA MET A 1 53.57 -39.82 23.80
C MET A 1 53.02 -40.51 22.56
N LYS A 2 52.55 -39.72 21.56
CA LYS A 2 52.04 -40.11 20.22
C LYS A 2 50.64 -40.75 20.18
N THR A 3 49.69 -40.40 19.32
CA THR A 3 49.31 -39.22 18.49
C THR A 3 47.92 -39.55 17.93
N ALA A 4 47.08 -38.54 17.75
CA ALA A 4 45.72 -38.63 17.22
C ALA A 4 45.66 -39.04 15.74
N ASN A 5 44.49 -39.55 15.31
CA ASN A 5 43.93 -39.34 13.98
C ASN A 5 42.40 -39.54 14.04
N TYR A 6 41.67 -38.41 14.07
CA TYR A 6 40.24 -38.37 13.80
C TYR A 6 40.03 -38.33 12.29
N LEU A 7 39.37 -39.36 11.74
CA LEU A 7 38.88 -39.36 10.37
C LEU A 7 37.48 -38.74 10.36
N ILE A 8 37.39 -37.52 9.82
CA ILE A 8 36.13 -36.85 9.49
C ILE A 8 35.53 -37.58 8.28
N LEU A 9 34.39 -38.25 8.50
CA LEU A 9 33.62 -38.88 7.43
C LEU A 9 32.69 -37.81 6.83
N LEU A 10 33.04 -37.26 5.68
CA LEU A 10 32.14 -36.43 4.87
C LEU A 10 30.99 -37.30 4.34
N GLY A 11 29.79 -37.10 4.87
CA GLY A 11 28.57 -37.69 4.33
C GLY A 11 28.19 -37.04 3.00
N LEU A 12 28.52 -37.69 1.89
CA LEU A 12 27.99 -37.40 0.57
C LEU A 12 26.51 -37.77 0.53
N LEU A 13 25.63 -36.77 0.68
CA LEU A 13 24.21 -36.91 0.37
C LEU A 13 24.06 -37.04 -1.16
N THR A 14 23.93 -38.27 -1.63
CA THR A 14 23.62 -38.57 -3.03
C THR A 14 22.13 -38.39 -3.25
N VAL A 15 21.72 -37.20 -3.68
CA VAL A 15 20.37 -36.96 -4.21
C VAL A 15 20.27 -37.68 -5.56
N SER A 16 19.52 -38.77 -5.59
CA SER A 16 19.16 -39.49 -6.82
C SER A 16 18.28 -38.60 -7.70
N LEU A 17 18.91 -37.95 -8.67
CA LEU A 17 18.28 -37.17 -9.75
C LEU A 17 17.49 -38.09 -10.68
N SER A 18 16.18 -38.17 -10.47
CA SER A 18 15.25 -38.62 -11.49
C SER A 18 15.15 -37.54 -12.56
N GLY A 19 15.70 -37.80 -13.75
CA GLY A 19 15.71 -36.89 -14.89
C GLY A 19 14.33 -36.71 -15.52
N PHE A 20 13.44 -35.97 -14.86
CA PHE A 20 12.39 -35.24 -15.56
C PHE A 20 13.01 -33.94 -16.06
N ALA A 21 12.77 -33.60 -17.32
CA ALA A 21 13.12 -32.27 -17.82
C ALA A 21 12.51 -31.22 -16.87
N GLN A 22 13.36 -30.40 -16.27
CA GLN A 22 13.00 -29.45 -15.21
C GLN A 22 12.15 -28.31 -15.80
N LYS A 23 10.82 -28.46 -15.82
CA LYS A 23 9.91 -27.50 -16.48
C LYS A 23 9.47 -26.35 -15.57
N GLU A 24 10.28 -25.95 -14.61
CA GLU A 24 9.96 -24.91 -13.63
C GLU A 24 11.23 -24.12 -13.25
N TYR A 25 11.06 -22.92 -12.70
CA TYR A 25 12.14 -22.23 -11.98
C TYR A 25 12.33 -22.87 -10.62
N GLN A 26 13.56 -23.23 -10.25
CA GLN A 26 13.85 -23.73 -8.90
C GLN A 26 14.83 -22.80 -8.21
N PHE A 27 14.29 -21.94 -7.35
CA PHE A 27 15.06 -21.01 -6.55
C PHE A 27 15.46 -21.62 -5.20
N SER A 28 16.62 -21.22 -4.71
CA SER A 28 17.08 -21.50 -3.35
C SER A 28 17.66 -20.24 -2.74
N LEU A 29 17.27 -19.96 -1.50
CA LEU A 29 17.73 -18.83 -0.69
C LEU A 29 18.05 -19.35 0.71
N ASP A 30 19.21 -18.99 1.25
CA ASP A 30 19.65 -19.43 2.57
C ASP A 30 19.78 -18.23 3.52
N LEU A 31 18.76 -18.06 4.37
CA LEU A 31 18.69 -16.99 5.36
C LEU A 31 19.66 -17.20 6.54
N THR A 32 20.37 -18.32 6.61
CA THR A 32 21.40 -18.58 7.63
C THR A 32 22.80 -18.14 7.20
N GLN A 33 22.93 -17.61 5.98
CA GLN A 33 24.21 -17.19 5.40
C GLN A 33 24.14 -15.78 4.77
N PRO A 34 23.54 -14.76 5.44
CA PRO A 34 23.70 -13.39 4.97
C PRO A 34 25.19 -13.00 5.06
N LYS A 35 25.65 -12.17 4.14
CA LYS A 35 27.01 -11.63 4.18
C LYS A 35 27.01 -10.21 3.68
N ASP A 36 27.50 -9.30 4.52
CA ASP A 36 27.55 -7.87 4.21
C ASP A 36 26.17 -7.38 3.73
N ASP A 37 25.13 -7.75 4.50
CA ASP A 37 23.72 -7.43 4.27
C ASP A 37 23.12 -8.01 2.97
N LYS A 38 23.78 -9.01 2.39
CA LYS A 38 23.37 -9.62 1.13
C LYS A 38 23.07 -11.10 1.27
N LEU A 39 22.05 -11.53 0.53
CA LEU A 39 21.72 -12.95 0.35
C LEU A 39 22.06 -13.42 -1.05
N THR A 40 22.56 -14.65 -1.16
CA THR A 40 22.83 -15.28 -2.46
C THR A 40 21.58 -16.01 -2.94
N VAL A 41 21.07 -15.62 -4.09
CA VAL A 41 19.97 -16.27 -4.79
C VAL A 41 20.55 -17.26 -5.80
N GLU A 42 20.19 -18.53 -5.66
CA GLU A 42 20.53 -19.58 -6.61
C GLU A 42 19.29 -19.99 -7.41
N LEU A 43 19.43 -20.09 -8.72
CA LEU A 43 18.35 -20.53 -9.62
C LEU A 43 18.85 -21.68 -10.49
N LEU A 44 18.20 -22.84 -10.39
CA LEU A 44 18.24 -23.85 -11.46
C LEU A 44 17.17 -23.52 -12.49
N THR A 45 17.61 -23.26 -13.71
CA THR A 45 16.78 -22.65 -14.74
C THR A 45 15.92 -23.69 -15.48
N PRO A 46 14.68 -23.35 -15.90
CA PRO A 46 13.97 -24.17 -16.87
C PRO A 46 14.74 -24.23 -18.22
N PRO A 47 14.56 -25.27 -19.05
CA PRO A 47 15.20 -25.38 -20.35
C PRO A 47 14.87 -24.21 -21.27
N ILE A 48 15.90 -23.49 -21.68
CA ILE A 48 15.77 -22.39 -22.64
C ILE A 48 15.98 -22.89 -24.06
N LYS A 49 15.03 -22.60 -24.95
CA LYS A 49 15.10 -23.00 -26.37
C LYS A 49 15.82 -21.97 -27.25
N LYS A 50 15.88 -20.70 -26.82
CA LYS A 50 16.48 -19.60 -27.58
C LYS A 50 18.02 -19.63 -27.45
N LYS A 51 18.72 -19.07 -28.45
CA LYS A 51 20.20 -18.94 -28.42
C LYS A 51 20.68 -17.98 -27.34
N THR A 52 19.85 -16.99 -27.01
CA THR A 52 20.05 -15.99 -25.96
C THR A 52 18.80 -15.94 -25.09
N ALA A 53 18.95 -15.50 -23.85
CA ALA A 53 17.86 -15.22 -22.92
C ALA A 53 18.09 -13.89 -22.24
N VAL A 54 17.01 -13.22 -21.83
CA VAL A 54 17.07 -12.03 -20.98
C VAL A 54 16.41 -12.41 -19.66
N TYR A 55 17.15 -12.30 -18.57
CA TYR A 55 16.67 -12.45 -17.21
C TYR A 55 16.37 -11.06 -16.64
N ASN A 56 15.26 -10.93 -15.92
CA ASN A 56 14.79 -9.67 -15.38
C ASN A 56 14.52 -9.79 -13.88
N LEU A 57 14.88 -8.73 -13.15
CA LEU A 57 14.25 -8.38 -11.88
C LEU A 57 13.28 -7.22 -12.14
N PRO A 58 12.19 -7.06 -11.38
CA PRO A 58 11.23 -5.99 -11.59
C PRO A 58 11.84 -4.60 -11.53
N LYS A 59 11.37 -3.72 -12.42
CA LYS A 59 11.58 -2.28 -12.35
C LYS A 59 10.53 -1.62 -11.44
N ILE A 60 9.32 -2.17 -11.46
CA ILE A 60 8.10 -1.66 -10.84
C ILE A 60 7.19 -2.84 -10.55
N VAL A 61 6.34 -2.69 -9.54
CA VAL A 61 5.34 -3.68 -9.12
C VAL A 61 3.95 -3.02 -9.07
N PRO A 62 2.86 -3.80 -9.17
CA PRO A 62 1.50 -3.29 -8.90
C PRO A 62 1.39 -2.64 -7.50
N GLY A 63 0.40 -1.76 -7.32
CA GLY A 63 0.09 -1.10 -6.04
C GLY A 63 0.94 0.13 -5.71
N THR A 64 2.25 0.10 -5.98
CA THR A 64 3.13 1.24 -5.65
C THR A 64 3.12 2.36 -6.69
N TYR A 65 2.76 2.03 -7.94
CA TYR A 65 2.79 2.89 -9.13
C TYR A 65 4.01 3.84 -9.17
N SER A 66 5.18 3.29 -8.82
CA SER A 66 6.45 4.02 -8.78
C SER A 66 7.60 3.14 -9.28
N ILE A 67 8.61 3.77 -9.90
CA ILE A 67 9.79 3.05 -10.40
C ILE A 67 10.76 2.84 -9.23
N ASN A 68 11.01 1.59 -8.85
CA ASN A 68 11.89 1.23 -7.73
C ASN A 68 13.21 0.58 -8.15
N ASN A 69 13.29 0.02 -9.38
CA ASN A 69 14.49 -0.62 -9.94
C ASN A 69 15.12 -1.70 -9.04
N TYR A 70 14.38 -2.76 -8.70
CA TYR A 70 14.88 -3.82 -7.81
C TYR A 70 16.17 -4.48 -8.31
N GLY A 71 16.44 -4.49 -9.62
CA GLY A 71 17.71 -4.97 -10.14
C GLY A 71 18.93 -4.14 -9.77
N SER A 72 18.78 -2.89 -9.30
CA SER A 72 19.88 -2.09 -8.74
C SER A 72 20.52 -2.78 -7.53
N TYR A 73 19.74 -3.54 -6.76
CA TYR A 73 20.17 -4.29 -5.58
C TYR A 73 20.85 -5.62 -5.91
N ALA A 74 20.84 -6.01 -7.18
CA ALA A 74 21.52 -7.22 -7.64
C ALA A 74 22.99 -6.97 -8.01
N SER A 75 23.86 -7.82 -7.46
CA SER A 75 25.29 -7.82 -7.72
C SER A 75 25.80 -9.24 -8.00
N ASN A 76 27.03 -9.35 -8.50
CA ASN A 76 27.71 -10.63 -8.74
C ASN A 76 26.91 -11.64 -9.59
N PHE A 77 26.16 -11.15 -10.58
CA PHE A 77 25.34 -11.99 -11.44
C PHE A 77 26.18 -12.90 -12.34
N GLN A 78 25.95 -14.21 -12.25
CA GLN A 78 26.68 -15.25 -12.97
C GLN A 78 25.72 -16.29 -13.54
N ALA A 79 26.07 -16.85 -14.71
CA ALA A 79 25.31 -17.87 -15.40
C ALA A 79 26.21 -19.04 -15.77
N PHE A 80 25.72 -20.27 -15.63
CA PHE A 80 26.52 -21.49 -15.78
C PHE A 80 25.82 -22.55 -16.63
N ASP A 81 26.62 -23.33 -17.35
CA ASP A 81 26.14 -24.56 -18.00
C ASP A 81 26.06 -25.74 -17.02
N LYS A 82 25.54 -26.88 -17.50
CA LYS A 82 25.39 -28.10 -16.68
C LYS A 82 26.71 -28.66 -16.12
N LYS A 83 27.85 -28.29 -16.71
CA LYS A 83 29.19 -28.70 -16.25
C LYS A 83 29.81 -27.68 -15.29
N GLY A 84 29.11 -26.59 -14.97
CA GLY A 84 29.61 -25.50 -14.14
C GLY A 84 30.49 -24.50 -14.89
N ASN A 85 30.57 -24.55 -16.23
CA ASN A 85 31.33 -23.54 -16.97
C ASN A 85 30.54 -22.23 -17.04
N PRO A 86 31.19 -21.07 -16.83
CA PRO A 86 30.52 -19.78 -16.94
C PRO A 86 30.07 -19.51 -18.39
N LEU A 87 28.88 -18.92 -18.51
CA LEU A 87 28.33 -18.37 -19.74
C LEU A 87 28.51 -16.85 -19.74
N SER A 88 28.62 -16.26 -20.93
CA SER A 88 28.73 -14.80 -21.06
C SER A 88 27.40 -14.14 -20.70
N VAL A 89 27.49 -13.17 -19.80
CA VAL A 89 26.39 -12.32 -19.34
C VAL A 89 26.73 -10.86 -19.66
N GLU A 90 25.74 -10.14 -20.18
CA GLU A 90 25.77 -8.72 -20.47
C GLU A 90 24.64 -8.06 -19.68
N ARG A 91 24.94 -7.16 -18.75
CA ARG A 91 23.91 -6.34 -18.10
C ARG A 91 23.42 -5.31 -19.13
N LEU A 92 22.13 -5.32 -19.43
CA LEU A 92 21.53 -4.41 -20.41
C LEU A 92 21.18 -3.07 -19.77
N GLU A 93 20.50 -3.13 -18.63
CA GLU A 93 20.02 -1.98 -17.85
C GLU A 93 20.07 -2.33 -16.35
N LYS A 94 19.56 -1.46 -15.48
CA LYS A 94 19.46 -1.72 -14.02
C LYS A 94 18.80 -3.07 -13.71
N ASN A 95 17.79 -3.46 -14.50
CA ASN A 95 16.87 -4.56 -14.16
C ASN A 95 17.04 -5.83 -15.01
N SER A 96 17.98 -5.87 -15.96
CA SER A 96 18.01 -6.93 -16.98
C SER A 96 19.41 -7.42 -17.35
N TRP A 97 19.54 -8.73 -17.52
CA TRP A 97 20.78 -9.42 -17.91
C TRP A 97 20.55 -10.33 -19.11
N LYS A 98 21.33 -10.12 -20.17
CA LYS A 98 21.33 -10.93 -21.37
C LYS A 98 22.39 -12.02 -21.28
N ILE A 99 21.96 -13.27 -21.48
CA ILE A 99 22.79 -14.46 -21.38
C ILE A 99 22.98 -15.08 -22.76
N ALA A 100 24.25 -15.27 -23.17
CA ALA A 100 24.61 -15.93 -24.41
C ALA A 100 24.59 -17.46 -24.27
N LYS A 101 24.45 -18.18 -25.40
CA LYS A 101 24.41 -19.65 -25.45
C LYS A 101 23.35 -20.25 -24.49
N ALA A 102 22.21 -19.58 -24.34
CA ALA A 102 21.19 -19.89 -23.33
C ALA A 102 20.61 -21.31 -23.43
N LYS A 103 20.68 -21.98 -24.60
CA LYS A 103 20.38 -23.42 -24.74
C LYS A 103 21.19 -24.33 -23.80
N LYS A 104 22.35 -23.86 -23.32
CA LYS A 104 23.22 -24.58 -22.39
C LYS A 104 23.03 -24.14 -20.94
N LEU A 105 22.26 -23.09 -20.70
CA LEU A 105 22.06 -22.52 -19.37
C LEU A 105 21.43 -23.58 -18.46
N HIS A 106 21.97 -23.70 -17.26
CA HIS A 106 21.50 -24.62 -16.24
C HIS A 106 21.30 -23.95 -14.90
N ARG A 107 22.17 -23.00 -14.55
CA ARG A 107 22.15 -22.32 -13.26
C ARG A 107 22.45 -20.82 -13.40
N ILE A 108 21.79 -20.01 -12.59
CA ILE A 108 22.11 -18.60 -12.35
C ILE A 108 22.39 -18.42 -10.85
N SER A 109 23.32 -17.53 -10.53
CA SER A 109 23.63 -17.10 -9.16
C SER A 109 23.82 -15.58 -9.13
N TYR A 110 23.28 -14.91 -8.12
CA TYR A 110 23.50 -13.49 -7.87
C TYR A 110 23.28 -13.17 -6.39
N GLN A 111 23.75 -12.01 -5.96
CA GLN A 111 23.54 -11.51 -4.60
C GLN A 111 22.55 -10.36 -4.62
N ILE A 112 21.68 -10.31 -3.62
CA ILE A 112 20.70 -9.25 -3.40
C ILE A 112 21.02 -8.56 -2.09
N ASP A 113 21.18 -7.25 -2.15
CA ASP A 113 21.19 -6.31 -1.02
C ASP A 113 19.75 -5.92 -0.66
N ASP A 114 19.49 -5.48 0.56
CA ASP A 114 18.14 -5.06 0.94
C ASP A 114 17.86 -3.59 0.59
N THR A 115 16.59 -3.18 0.66
CA THR A 115 16.19 -1.85 0.19
C THR A 115 16.09 -0.80 1.28
N TRP A 116 15.97 -1.19 2.55
CA TRP A 116 15.61 -0.27 3.64
C TRP A 116 16.82 0.46 4.21
N ASP A 117 17.99 -0.17 4.24
CA ASP A 117 19.19 0.42 4.83
C ASP A 117 20.49 0.19 4.03
N SER A 118 20.39 -0.24 2.76
CA SER A 118 21.56 -0.34 1.87
C SER A 118 22.44 0.92 1.93
N PRO A 119 23.73 0.76 2.31
CA PRO A 119 24.63 1.89 2.46
C PRO A 119 24.98 2.52 1.10
N GLU A 120 24.97 1.71 0.04
CA GLU A 120 25.47 2.06 -1.29
C GLU A 120 24.34 2.46 -2.27
N ILE A 121 23.14 1.90 -2.10
CA ILE A 121 22.03 2.06 -3.04
C ILE A 121 21.00 3.04 -2.45
N LYS A 122 20.55 3.99 -3.27
CA LYS A 122 19.66 5.08 -2.86
C LYS A 122 18.42 5.21 -3.76
N GLU A 123 17.94 4.10 -4.32
CA GLU A 123 16.65 4.10 -5.01
C GLU A 123 15.55 4.42 -3.99
N ASP A 124 14.54 5.19 -4.40
CA ASP A 124 13.39 5.53 -3.57
C ASP A 124 12.38 4.38 -3.61
N VAL A 125 12.50 3.46 -2.66
CA VAL A 125 11.62 2.30 -2.49
C VAL A 125 10.65 2.60 -1.37
N PHE A 126 9.35 2.49 -1.64
CA PHE A 126 8.33 2.59 -0.60
C PHE A 126 8.49 1.44 0.39
N GLU A 127 8.47 1.73 1.68
CA GLU A 127 8.86 0.78 2.72
C GLU A 127 8.01 -0.51 2.70
N PRO A 128 6.68 -0.47 2.53
CA PRO A 128 5.86 -1.67 2.35
C PRO A 128 6.22 -2.53 1.13
N SER A 129 6.82 -1.95 0.08
CA SER A 129 7.34 -2.69 -1.08
C SER A 129 8.83 -3.01 -0.97
N GLY A 130 9.45 -2.71 0.15
CA GLY A 130 10.88 -2.93 0.37
C GLY A 130 11.21 -4.33 0.89
N THR A 131 12.50 -4.59 1.05
CA THR A 131 13.05 -5.83 1.60
C THR A 131 14.01 -5.49 2.74
N ASN A 132 14.26 -6.48 3.60
CA ASN A 132 15.14 -6.33 4.76
C ASN A 132 15.90 -7.63 5.04
N ILE A 133 17.19 -7.54 5.34
CA ILE A 133 18.08 -8.68 5.64
C ILE A 133 18.77 -8.44 6.99
N GLN A 134 18.02 -8.64 8.09
CA GLN A 134 18.60 -8.50 9.42
C GLN A 134 18.92 -9.87 10.02
N GLU A 135 20.20 -10.25 9.95
CA GLU A 135 20.72 -11.52 10.48
C GLU A 135 20.23 -11.79 11.91
N ASP A 136 19.84 -13.05 12.17
CA ASP A 136 19.32 -13.57 13.44
C ASP A 136 18.08 -12.84 14.02
N THR A 137 17.51 -11.88 13.30
CA THR A 137 16.39 -11.04 13.77
C THR A 137 15.16 -11.18 12.88
N ILE A 138 15.26 -10.75 11.62
CA ILE A 138 14.14 -10.72 10.69
C ILE A 138 14.60 -10.62 9.23
N PHE A 139 13.92 -11.35 8.36
CA PHE A 139 14.04 -11.20 6.90
C PHE A 139 12.69 -10.82 6.31
N VAL A 140 12.65 -9.73 5.56
CA VAL A 140 11.48 -9.30 4.80
C VAL A 140 11.74 -9.57 3.33
N LEU A 141 11.08 -10.59 2.83
CA LEU A 141 11.19 -11.05 1.45
C LEU A 141 9.94 -10.65 0.69
N ASN A 142 9.87 -9.37 0.30
CA ASN A 142 9.06 -9.01 -0.86
C ASN A 142 9.68 -9.72 -2.07
N SER A 143 9.00 -10.78 -2.53
CA SER A 143 9.57 -11.81 -3.41
C SER A 143 10.10 -11.26 -4.74
N PHE A 144 9.46 -10.22 -5.27
CA PHE A 144 9.92 -9.47 -6.44
C PHE A 144 11.29 -8.79 -6.25
N GLY A 145 11.71 -8.52 -5.01
CA GLY A 145 13.04 -7.98 -4.72
C GLY A 145 14.15 -9.02 -4.83
N PHE A 146 13.82 -10.31 -4.75
CA PHE A 146 14.80 -11.41 -4.71
C PHE A 146 14.77 -12.29 -5.96
N PHE A 147 13.58 -12.59 -6.48
CA PHE A 147 13.38 -13.57 -7.54
C PHE A 147 12.98 -12.90 -8.85
N GLY A 148 13.48 -13.42 -9.96
CA GLY A 148 13.24 -12.87 -11.29
C GLY A 148 12.72 -13.89 -12.29
N TYR A 149 12.70 -13.51 -13.56
CA TYR A 149 12.12 -14.31 -14.63
C TYR A 149 12.85 -14.10 -15.96
N PHE A 150 12.71 -15.05 -16.89
CA PHE A 150 13.14 -14.87 -18.28
C PHE A 150 12.02 -14.26 -19.12
N SER A 151 12.34 -13.27 -19.97
CA SER A 151 11.37 -12.66 -20.87
C SER A 151 10.63 -13.67 -21.76
N GLY A 152 9.30 -13.66 -21.68
CA GLY A 152 8.39 -14.58 -22.37
C GLY A 152 8.29 -15.97 -21.72
N MET A 153 8.71 -16.11 -20.47
CA MET A 153 8.61 -17.32 -19.65
C MET A 153 8.08 -17.03 -18.24
N GLU A 154 7.32 -15.95 -18.08
CA GLU A 154 6.69 -15.48 -16.83
C GLU A 154 5.63 -16.47 -16.35
N LYS A 155 4.89 -17.09 -17.27
CA LYS A 155 3.81 -18.05 -17.03
C LYS A 155 4.27 -19.49 -16.71
N MET A 156 5.55 -19.67 -16.38
CA MET A 156 6.09 -20.97 -15.99
C MET A 156 6.02 -21.14 -14.47
N PRO A 157 5.82 -22.36 -13.93
CA PRO A 157 5.78 -22.58 -12.49
C PRO A 157 7.11 -22.27 -11.80
N TYR A 158 7.01 -21.91 -10.52
CA TYR A 158 8.15 -21.65 -9.63
C TYR A 158 8.10 -22.61 -8.45
N ARG A 159 9.28 -23.07 -8.04
CA ARG A 159 9.53 -23.75 -6.77
C ARG A 159 10.60 -22.95 -6.03
N VAL A 160 10.25 -22.41 -4.87
CA VAL A 160 11.15 -21.60 -4.04
C VAL A 160 11.45 -22.37 -2.77
N SER A 161 12.73 -22.60 -2.49
CA SER A 161 13.22 -23.27 -1.28
C SER A 161 13.94 -22.27 -0.39
N ILE A 162 13.47 -22.07 0.84
CA ILE A 162 14.03 -21.12 1.80
C ILE A 162 14.61 -21.88 2.98
N THR A 163 15.94 -21.91 3.11
CA THR A 163 16.61 -22.35 4.35
C THR A 163 16.55 -21.21 5.35
N LYS A 164 16.16 -21.50 6.59
CA LYS A 164 15.87 -20.50 7.62
C LYS A 164 16.56 -20.83 8.94
N PRO A 165 16.88 -19.83 9.79
CA PRO A 165 17.40 -20.06 11.12
C PRO A 165 16.45 -20.90 12.00
N ASP A 166 17.03 -21.58 13.00
CA ASP A 166 16.26 -22.36 13.95
C ASP A 166 15.28 -21.48 14.75
N GLY A 167 14.01 -21.90 14.76
CA GLY A 167 12.93 -21.17 15.42
C GLY A 167 12.34 -20.01 14.62
N PHE A 168 12.81 -19.76 13.40
CA PHE A 168 12.18 -18.83 12.46
C PHE A 168 11.03 -19.52 11.71
N TYR A 169 10.00 -18.75 11.38
CA TYR A 169 8.83 -19.18 10.62
C TYR A 169 8.52 -18.15 9.55
N GLY A 170 8.16 -18.61 8.34
CA GLY A 170 7.75 -17.75 7.25
C GLY A 170 6.26 -17.40 7.33
N SER A 171 5.94 -16.15 7.65
CA SER A 171 4.60 -15.60 7.53
C SER A 171 4.33 -15.20 6.08
N THR A 172 3.40 -15.91 5.45
CA THR A 172 3.00 -15.69 4.05
C THR A 172 1.63 -16.29 3.74
N ALA A 173 0.96 -15.78 2.71
CA ALA A 173 -0.24 -16.37 2.14
C ALA A 173 0.02 -17.73 1.47
N LEU A 174 1.24 -17.99 0.99
CA LEU A 174 1.56 -19.25 0.32
C LEU A 174 1.44 -20.47 1.24
N VAL A 175 1.23 -21.64 0.64
CA VAL A 175 1.18 -22.92 1.33
C VAL A 175 2.57 -23.57 1.30
N ASN A 176 3.19 -23.68 2.47
CA ASN A 176 4.44 -24.42 2.63
C ASN A 176 4.22 -25.92 2.38
N GLN A 177 4.96 -26.48 1.43
CA GLN A 177 4.90 -27.88 1.01
C GLN A 177 5.80 -28.78 1.87
N THR A 178 6.68 -28.21 2.70
CA THR A 178 7.51 -28.96 3.64
C THR A 178 6.66 -29.48 4.79
N LYS A 179 6.79 -30.77 5.09
CA LYS A 179 6.07 -31.40 6.22
C LYS A 179 6.86 -31.22 7.51
N GLY A 180 6.27 -30.50 8.48
CA GLY A 180 6.90 -30.21 9.76
C GLY A 180 7.90 -29.06 9.68
N ASN A 181 8.68 -28.86 10.74
CA ASN A 181 9.56 -27.70 10.90
C ASN A 181 11.04 -27.97 10.54
N ALA A 182 11.36 -29.18 10.06
CA ALA A 182 12.72 -29.60 9.75
C ALA A 182 13.01 -29.46 8.24
N GLY A 183 14.10 -28.77 7.90
CA GLY A 183 14.50 -28.52 6.53
C GLY A 183 14.01 -27.17 5.99
N PRO A 184 14.26 -26.89 4.70
CA PRO A 184 13.85 -25.63 4.09
C PRO A 184 12.33 -25.57 3.89
N ASP A 185 11.77 -24.38 3.98
CA ASP A 185 10.39 -24.12 3.58
C ASP A 185 10.31 -24.14 2.05
N VAL A 186 9.29 -24.81 1.50
CA VAL A 186 9.14 -24.97 0.05
C VAL A 186 7.81 -24.43 -0.40
N TYR A 187 7.83 -23.44 -1.28
CA TYR A 187 6.64 -22.86 -1.90
C TYR A 187 6.61 -23.17 -3.39
N VAL A 188 5.42 -23.39 -3.92
CA VAL A 188 5.20 -23.61 -5.35
C VAL A 188 4.13 -22.64 -5.83
N THR A 189 4.42 -21.90 -6.89
CA THR A 189 3.46 -21.00 -7.55
C THR A 189 3.32 -21.37 -9.02
N SER A 190 2.18 -21.04 -9.60
CA SER A 190 1.82 -21.36 -10.98
C SER A 190 2.55 -20.50 -12.00
N ASP A 191 2.84 -19.25 -11.64
CA ASP A 191 3.62 -18.32 -12.46
C ASP A 191 4.38 -17.28 -11.62
N TYR A 192 5.07 -16.37 -12.30
CA TYR A 192 5.82 -15.28 -11.69
C TYR A 192 4.92 -14.25 -11.00
N HIS A 193 3.70 -14.01 -11.51
CA HIS A 193 2.80 -13.03 -10.91
C HIS A 193 2.35 -13.48 -9.53
N GLU A 194 1.97 -14.76 -9.39
CA GLU A 194 1.63 -15.34 -8.09
C GLU A 194 2.82 -15.33 -7.12
N LEU A 195 4.05 -15.55 -7.61
CA LEU A 195 5.24 -15.43 -6.76
C LEU A 195 5.49 -13.98 -6.33
N ALA A 196 5.51 -13.05 -7.28
CA ALA A 196 5.76 -11.63 -7.02
C ALA A 196 4.71 -11.04 -6.07
N ASP A 197 3.48 -11.52 -6.12
CA ASP A 197 2.37 -11.08 -5.27
C ASP A 197 2.30 -11.81 -3.92
N ALA A 198 3.39 -12.42 -3.48
CA ALA A 198 3.44 -13.23 -2.27
C ALA A 198 4.66 -12.88 -1.40
N PRO A 199 4.58 -11.80 -0.61
CA PRO A 199 5.60 -11.48 0.38
C PRO A 199 5.76 -12.58 1.42
N MET A 200 6.95 -12.64 2.02
CA MET A 200 7.27 -13.53 3.12
C MET A 200 8.06 -12.79 4.20
N MET A 201 7.66 -12.92 5.45
CA MET A 201 8.41 -12.39 6.59
C MET A 201 8.90 -13.55 7.46
N TYR A 202 10.21 -13.65 7.67
CA TYR A 202 10.83 -14.70 8.48
C TYR A 202 11.40 -14.11 9.77
N ASN A 203 10.82 -14.51 10.89
CA ASN A 203 11.27 -14.15 12.23
C ASN A 203 10.79 -15.21 13.25
N ARG A 204 11.15 -15.03 14.52
CA ARG A 204 10.49 -15.76 15.61
C ARG A 204 9.02 -15.33 15.66
N PRO A 205 8.06 -16.27 15.70
CA PRO A 205 6.69 -15.97 15.36
C PRO A 205 5.96 -15.31 16.52
N ASP A 206 5.27 -14.21 16.24
CA ASP A 206 4.11 -13.75 16.99
C ASP A 206 2.95 -13.72 15.99
N THR A 207 2.04 -14.69 16.11
CA THR A 207 1.01 -14.95 15.10
C THR A 207 -0.30 -15.38 15.71
N VAL A 208 -1.41 -15.00 15.06
CA VAL A 208 -2.77 -15.45 15.38
C VAL A 208 -3.47 -15.87 14.10
N TRP A 209 -4.25 -16.94 14.17
CA TRP A 209 -5.18 -17.32 13.11
C TRP A 209 -6.60 -16.96 13.50
N LEU A 210 -7.28 -16.20 12.64
CA LEU A 210 -8.71 -15.89 12.75
C LEU A 210 -9.48 -16.71 11.71
N LYS A 211 -10.72 -17.06 12.04
CA LYS A 211 -11.67 -17.64 11.07
C LYS A 211 -12.72 -16.61 10.74
N VAL A 212 -12.76 -16.15 9.49
CA VAL A 212 -13.74 -15.17 9.01
C VAL A 212 -14.47 -15.79 7.82
N GLY A 213 -15.72 -16.20 8.05
CA GLY A 213 -16.49 -16.94 7.03
C GLY A 213 -15.80 -18.26 6.67
N ASN A 214 -15.53 -18.48 5.38
CA ASN A 214 -14.78 -19.64 4.91
C ASN A 214 -13.26 -19.48 5.02
N ALA A 215 -12.72 -18.26 5.16
CA ALA A 215 -11.30 -18.00 5.07
C ALA A 215 -10.55 -18.14 6.41
N ASP A 216 -9.36 -18.73 6.35
CA ASP A 216 -8.37 -18.71 7.45
C ASP A 216 -7.45 -17.49 7.29
N ILE A 217 -7.47 -16.59 8.26
CA ILE A 217 -6.76 -15.31 8.22
C ILE A 217 -5.57 -15.36 9.17
N LEU A 218 -4.35 -15.29 8.64
CA LEU A 218 -3.13 -15.11 9.42
C LEU A 218 -2.96 -13.63 9.76
N VAL A 219 -2.70 -13.33 11.03
CA VAL A 219 -2.13 -12.06 11.47
C VAL A 219 -0.74 -12.36 12.01
N SER A 220 0.27 -11.66 11.52
CA SER A 220 1.66 -11.81 11.93
C SER A 220 2.25 -10.45 12.22
N VAL A 221 2.81 -10.25 13.41
CA VAL A 221 3.47 -9.00 13.79
C VAL A 221 4.94 -9.26 14.11
N PHE A 222 5.79 -8.36 13.63
CA PHE A 222 7.14 -8.18 14.17
C PHE A 222 7.20 -6.82 14.87
N SER A 223 7.47 -6.82 16.17
CA SER A 223 7.60 -5.63 17.03
C SER A 223 8.98 -5.69 17.68
N PRO A 224 10.00 -4.94 17.21
CA PRO A 224 11.38 -5.13 17.64
C PRO A 224 11.57 -4.93 19.15
N ASN A 225 10.77 -4.06 19.77
CA ASN A 225 10.80 -3.82 21.21
C ASN A 225 9.67 -4.52 21.98
N ASN A 226 8.94 -5.44 21.34
CA ASN A 226 7.78 -6.16 21.89
C ASN A 226 6.70 -5.22 22.46
N LYS A 227 6.56 -4.02 21.88
CA LYS A 227 5.55 -3.04 22.32
C LYS A 227 4.14 -3.47 21.95
N PHE A 228 3.99 -4.16 20.82
CA PHE A 228 2.72 -4.61 20.29
C PHE A 228 2.68 -6.12 20.15
N ALA A 229 1.57 -6.72 20.58
CA ALA A 229 1.32 -8.14 20.47
C ALA A 229 0.26 -8.42 19.41
N THR A 230 0.47 -9.46 18.61
CA THR A 230 -0.43 -9.85 17.52
C THR A 230 -1.85 -10.11 17.98
N LYS A 231 -2.03 -10.64 19.20
CA LYS A 231 -3.35 -10.91 19.78
C LYS A 231 -4.22 -9.65 19.89
N ASP A 232 -3.63 -8.53 20.27
CA ASP A 232 -4.37 -7.29 20.48
C ASP A 232 -4.74 -6.66 19.14
N LEU A 233 -3.81 -6.64 18.18
CA LEU A 233 -4.09 -6.19 16.81
C LEU A 233 -5.13 -7.07 16.12
N ALA A 234 -5.06 -8.39 16.29
CA ALA A 234 -6.03 -9.33 15.74
C ALA A 234 -7.45 -9.07 16.30
N ALA A 235 -7.56 -8.72 17.58
CA ALA A 235 -8.85 -8.35 18.19
C ALA A 235 -9.40 -7.04 17.62
N ASP A 236 -8.54 -6.09 17.28
CA ASP A 236 -8.94 -4.80 16.70
C ASP A 236 -9.40 -4.89 15.24
N ILE A 237 -8.78 -5.75 14.43
CA ILE A 237 -9.15 -5.92 13.02
C ILE A 237 -10.39 -6.81 12.82
N LEU A 238 -10.62 -7.78 13.73
CA LEU A 238 -11.67 -8.80 13.54
C LEU A 238 -13.07 -8.20 13.29
N PRO A 239 -13.55 -7.17 14.01
CA PRO A 239 -14.85 -6.57 13.74
C PRO A 239 -14.98 -6.01 12.31
N VAL A 240 -13.90 -5.45 11.78
CA VAL A 240 -13.85 -4.92 10.41
C VAL A 240 -13.92 -6.07 9.41
N LEU A 241 -13.15 -7.15 9.61
CA LEU A 241 -13.20 -8.32 8.72
C LEU A 241 -14.58 -9.00 8.70
N GLU A 242 -15.22 -9.10 9.86
CA GLU A 242 -16.61 -9.61 9.97
C GLU A 242 -17.60 -8.71 9.22
N ALA A 243 -17.45 -7.38 9.34
CA ALA A 243 -18.24 -6.42 8.58
C ALA A 243 -18.05 -6.57 7.07
N GLN A 244 -16.81 -6.76 6.59
CA GLN A 244 -16.52 -6.96 5.18
C GLN A 244 -17.07 -8.28 4.66
N LYS A 245 -16.98 -9.36 5.44
CA LYS A 245 -17.63 -10.64 5.12
C LYS A 245 -19.14 -10.46 4.96
N ASP A 246 -19.79 -9.82 5.93
CA ASP A 246 -21.24 -9.60 5.90
C ASP A 246 -21.65 -8.69 4.74
N TYR A 247 -20.85 -7.65 4.51
CA TYR A 247 -20.99 -6.78 3.35
C TYR A 247 -21.02 -7.61 2.07
N LEU A 248 -20.10 -8.57 1.89
CA LEU A 248 -20.01 -9.45 0.71
C LEU A 248 -20.99 -10.63 0.69
N GLY A 249 -21.91 -10.73 1.66
CA GLY A 249 -22.96 -11.75 1.69
C GLY A 249 -22.54 -13.05 2.39
N GLY A 250 -21.54 -13.00 3.27
CA GLY A 250 -21.22 -14.07 4.22
C GLY A 250 -20.13 -15.05 3.78
N THR A 251 -19.83 -15.13 2.48
CA THR A 251 -18.77 -15.98 1.91
C THR A 251 -17.74 -15.12 1.21
N LEU A 252 -16.47 -15.32 1.53
CA LEU A 252 -15.35 -14.59 0.94
C LEU A 252 -14.88 -15.30 -0.35
N PRO A 253 -14.38 -14.56 -1.34
CA PRO A 253 -13.87 -15.13 -2.60
C PRO A 253 -12.49 -15.81 -2.46
N ILE A 254 -12.07 -16.08 -1.23
CA ILE A 254 -10.76 -16.62 -0.86
C ILE A 254 -10.91 -17.62 0.30
N ASP A 255 -9.97 -18.53 0.43
CA ASP A 255 -9.91 -19.49 1.56
C ASP A 255 -8.83 -19.15 2.58
N LYS A 256 -7.88 -18.26 2.22
CA LYS A 256 -6.78 -17.86 3.09
C LYS A 256 -6.38 -16.41 2.80
N TYR A 257 -6.00 -15.68 3.84
CA TYR A 257 -5.38 -14.36 3.73
C TYR A 257 -4.28 -14.19 4.79
N ALA A 258 -3.30 -13.30 4.57
CA ALA A 258 -2.30 -12.95 5.58
C ALA A 258 -2.08 -11.43 5.74
N PHE A 259 -2.28 -10.92 6.94
CA PHE A 259 -1.79 -9.60 7.37
C PHE A 259 -0.38 -9.76 7.91
N ILE A 260 0.61 -9.22 7.20
CA ILE A 260 2.04 -9.31 7.56
C ILE A 260 2.50 -7.92 7.98
N ILE A 261 2.75 -7.74 9.28
CA ILE A 261 2.94 -6.42 9.88
C ILE A 261 4.36 -6.31 10.43
N TYR A 262 5.15 -5.42 9.83
CA TYR A 262 6.44 -5.00 10.34
C TYR A 262 6.31 -3.68 11.09
N MET A 263 6.69 -3.67 12.37
CA MET A 263 6.82 -2.45 13.16
C MET A 263 8.28 -1.98 13.15
N SER A 264 8.49 -0.70 12.88
CA SER A 264 9.81 -0.06 12.81
C SER A 264 10.03 0.87 14.00
N ASP A 265 11.12 0.68 14.73
CA ASP A 265 11.53 1.57 15.83
C ASP A 265 12.46 2.70 15.38
N ARG A 266 12.67 2.84 14.07
CA ARG A 266 13.38 3.95 13.47
C ARG A 266 12.70 5.28 13.84
N LYS A 267 13.52 6.25 14.22
CA LYS A 267 13.05 7.60 14.63
C LYS A 267 12.90 8.56 13.45
N ASP A 268 13.52 8.24 12.33
CA ASP A 268 13.59 9.05 11.10
C ASP A 268 12.60 8.57 10.03
N LEU A 269 11.55 7.86 10.44
CA LEU A 269 10.51 7.37 9.54
C LEU A 269 9.73 8.54 8.95
N THR A 270 9.83 8.70 7.63
CA THR A 270 9.10 9.73 6.88
C THR A 270 7.90 9.16 6.13
N ARG A 271 7.83 7.83 5.98
CA ARG A 271 6.78 7.11 5.26
C ARG A 271 6.47 5.79 5.97
N TYR A 272 5.20 5.42 5.93
CA TYR A 272 4.64 4.18 6.46
C TYR A 272 3.33 3.89 5.72
N GLY A 273 2.84 2.66 5.81
CA GLY A 273 1.60 2.27 5.16
C GLY A 273 1.54 0.78 4.91
N ALA A 274 0.80 0.40 3.87
CA ALA A 274 0.67 -0.97 3.43
C ALA A 274 0.86 -1.09 1.91
N LEU A 275 1.10 -2.31 1.47
CA LEU A 275 1.00 -2.73 0.08
C LEU A 275 0.02 -3.91 0.02
N GLU A 276 -0.92 -3.81 -0.91
CA GLU A 276 -1.89 -4.85 -1.17
C GLU A 276 -1.27 -6.00 -1.96
N HIS A 277 -1.72 -7.21 -1.67
CA HIS A 277 -1.50 -8.40 -2.47
C HIS A 277 -2.79 -9.20 -2.57
N SER A 278 -2.92 -10.07 -3.57
CA SER A 278 -4.16 -10.82 -3.81
C SER A 278 -4.64 -11.62 -2.60
N LEU A 279 -3.71 -12.17 -1.82
CA LEU A 279 -4.00 -13.03 -0.65
C LEU A 279 -3.27 -12.57 0.62
N SER A 280 -2.71 -11.37 0.62
CA SER A 280 -2.05 -10.80 1.80
C SER A 280 -1.98 -9.29 1.71
N SER A 281 -1.64 -8.64 2.82
CA SER A 281 -1.16 -7.27 2.78
C SER A 281 0.07 -7.14 3.67
N PHE A 282 1.06 -6.39 3.18
CA PHE A 282 2.30 -6.15 3.89
C PHE A 282 2.30 -4.73 4.46
N TYR A 283 2.50 -4.59 5.76
CA TYR A 283 2.47 -3.32 6.47
C TYR A 283 3.86 -2.97 6.96
N TYR A 284 4.23 -1.71 6.78
CA TYR A 284 5.37 -1.10 7.43
C TYR A 284 4.87 0.06 8.28
N LEU A 285 4.88 -0.10 9.60
CA LEU A 285 4.28 0.85 10.53
C LEU A 285 5.28 1.29 11.60
N PRO A 286 5.19 2.52 12.11
CA PRO A 286 6.07 2.99 13.17
C PRO A 286 5.67 2.38 14.52
N GLU A 287 6.64 1.80 15.23
CA GLU A 287 6.47 1.29 16.59
C GLU A 287 6.30 2.44 17.60
N THR A 288 6.56 3.69 17.21
CA THR A 288 6.32 4.89 18.04
C THR A 288 4.84 5.19 18.26
N PHE A 289 3.93 4.67 17.43
CA PHE A 289 2.48 4.86 17.61
C PHE A 289 2.01 4.53 19.03
N SER A 290 0.99 5.24 19.50
CA SER A 290 0.21 4.78 20.65
C SER A 290 -0.65 3.57 20.27
N ALA A 291 -1.14 2.83 21.26
CA ALA A 291 -2.06 1.72 21.00
C ALA A 291 -3.34 2.18 20.27
N ALA A 292 -3.83 3.39 20.58
CA ALA A 292 -5.00 3.95 19.91
C ALA A 292 -4.72 4.28 18.44
N GLN A 293 -3.59 4.94 18.13
CA GLN A 293 -3.20 5.24 16.75
C GLN A 293 -3.01 3.98 15.91
N LEU A 294 -2.34 2.96 16.46
CA LEU A 294 -2.18 1.70 15.77
C LEU A 294 -3.52 1.01 15.54
N SER A 295 -4.39 0.97 16.55
CA SER A 295 -5.73 0.39 16.45
C SER A 295 -6.56 1.06 15.34
N GLU A 296 -6.57 2.40 15.30
CA GLU A 296 -7.28 3.17 14.28
C GLU A 296 -6.68 2.96 12.88
N THR A 297 -5.35 3.02 12.76
CA THR A 297 -4.63 2.75 11.51
C THR A 297 -4.97 1.35 11.00
N MET A 298 -4.93 0.34 11.87
CA MET A 298 -5.25 -1.03 11.48
C MET A 298 -6.72 -1.15 11.06
N LYS A 299 -7.67 -0.53 11.76
CA LYS A 299 -9.10 -0.58 11.37
C LYS A 299 -9.34 0.05 10.01
N ASN A 300 -8.70 1.18 9.71
CA ASN A 300 -8.90 1.89 8.44
C ASN A 300 -8.12 1.23 7.29
N VAL A 301 -6.80 1.06 7.45
CA VAL A 301 -5.94 0.53 6.39
C VAL A 301 -6.22 -0.95 6.15
N ALA A 302 -6.41 -1.79 7.19
CA ALA A 302 -6.76 -3.19 6.96
C ALA A 302 -8.12 -3.38 6.30
N ALA A 303 -9.09 -2.48 6.52
CA ALA A 303 -10.34 -2.50 5.79
C ALA A 303 -10.11 -2.31 4.28
N HIS A 304 -9.30 -1.31 3.91
CA HIS A 304 -8.93 -1.07 2.52
C HIS A 304 -8.20 -2.27 1.93
N GLU A 305 -7.09 -2.66 2.55
CA GLU A 305 -6.24 -3.75 2.05
C GLU A 305 -7.01 -5.07 1.88
N PHE A 306 -7.86 -5.42 2.86
CA PHE A 306 -8.60 -6.67 2.77
C PHE A 306 -9.66 -6.66 1.67
N PHE A 307 -10.17 -5.50 1.25
CA PHE A 307 -11.10 -5.43 0.13
C PHE A 307 -10.43 -5.71 -1.24
N HIS A 308 -9.11 -5.65 -1.33
CA HIS A 308 -8.39 -6.03 -2.55
C HIS A 308 -8.51 -7.52 -2.92
N ILE A 309 -9.10 -8.36 -2.03
CA ILE A 309 -9.54 -9.73 -2.38
C ILE A 309 -10.61 -9.76 -3.49
N LEU A 310 -11.25 -8.63 -3.79
CA LEU A 310 -12.15 -8.48 -4.93
C LEU A 310 -11.40 -8.02 -6.18
N THR A 311 -10.66 -6.93 -6.04
CA THR A 311 -9.92 -6.25 -7.10
C THR A 311 -8.49 -5.95 -6.67
N PRO A 312 -7.47 -6.34 -7.46
CA PRO A 312 -7.59 -6.89 -8.82
C PRO A 312 -7.91 -8.39 -8.90
N LEU A 313 -7.97 -9.14 -7.79
CA LEU A 313 -7.97 -10.61 -7.81
C LEU A 313 -9.00 -11.24 -8.77
N ASN A 314 -10.26 -10.81 -8.76
CA ASN A 314 -11.32 -11.42 -9.58
C ASN A 314 -11.82 -10.52 -10.72
N ILE A 315 -11.39 -9.25 -10.74
CA ILE A 315 -11.79 -8.28 -11.75
C ILE A 315 -10.54 -7.47 -12.07
N HIS A 316 -9.94 -7.73 -13.22
CA HIS A 316 -8.72 -7.05 -13.62
C HIS A 316 -8.68 -6.85 -15.14
N SER A 317 -7.97 -5.82 -15.57
CA SER A 317 -7.74 -5.54 -16.97
C SER A 317 -6.62 -6.44 -17.53
N GLU A 318 -6.36 -6.32 -18.83
CA GLU A 318 -5.21 -6.98 -19.46
C GLU A 318 -3.88 -6.40 -18.94
N GLN A 319 -3.85 -5.11 -18.62
CA GLN A 319 -2.69 -4.40 -18.07
C GLN A 319 -2.29 -4.92 -16.69
N ILE A 320 -3.27 -5.33 -15.88
CA ILE A 320 -3.03 -5.89 -14.53
C ILE A 320 -2.79 -7.41 -14.61
N GLY A 321 -3.62 -8.14 -15.34
CA GLY A 321 -3.50 -9.61 -15.45
C GLY A 321 -2.24 -10.09 -16.19
N ASN A 322 -1.67 -9.25 -17.04
CA ASN A 322 -0.41 -9.49 -17.76
C ASN A 322 0.60 -8.37 -17.48
N PHE A 323 0.70 -7.96 -16.20
CA PHE A 323 1.55 -6.84 -15.80
C PHE A 323 2.99 -6.98 -16.31
N ASP A 324 3.47 -5.98 -17.04
CA ASP A 324 4.86 -5.90 -17.49
C ASP A 324 5.70 -5.20 -16.43
N TYR A 325 6.50 -5.98 -15.68
CA TYR A 325 7.34 -5.46 -14.60
C TYR A 325 8.53 -4.60 -15.07
N ILE A 326 8.74 -4.43 -16.38
CA ILE A 326 9.83 -3.62 -16.94
C ILE A 326 9.30 -2.38 -17.68
N GLN A 327 8.21 -2.52 -18.43
CA GLN A 327 7.55 -1.45 -19.19
C GLN A 327 6.03 -1.53 -19.04
N PRO A 328 5.48 -1.29 -17.83
CA PRO A 328 4.05 -1.45 -17.61
C PRO A 328 3.25 -0.46 -18.46
N GLN A 329 2.12 -0.94 -18.95
CA GLN A 329 1.04 -0.08 -19.41
C GLN A 329 0.06 0.07 -18.25
N MET A 330 -0.33 1.30 -17.95
CA MET A 330 -1.25 1.57 -16.85
C MET A 330 -2.69 1.34 -17.27
N SER A 331 -3.49 0.78 -16.36
CA SER A 331 -4.92 0.65 -16.60
C SER A 331 -5.63 2.00 -16.48
N LYS A 332 -6.70 2.18 -17.26
CA LYS A 332 -7.62 3.32 -17.19
C LYS A 332 -8.51 3.34 -15.94
N HIS A 333 -8.44 2.33 -15.07
CA HIS A 333 -9.46 2.11 -14.04
C HIS A 333 -8.94 2.07 -12.60
N LEU A 334 -8.03 2.98 -12.22
CA LEU A 334 -7.67 3.14 -10.80
C LEU A 334 -8.88 3.57 -9.94
N TRP A 335 -9.91 4.19 -10.54
CA TRP A 335 -11.19 4.43 -9.86
C TRP A 335 -11.85 3.13 -9.36
N LEU A 336 -11.63 2.00 -10.05
CA LEU A 336 -12.14 0.69 -9.69
C LEU A 336 -11.22 0.02 -8.67
N TYR A 337 -9.91 0.00 -8.93
CA TYR A 337 -8.96 -0.74 -8.11
C TYR A 337 -8.72 -0.09 -6.75
N GLU A 338 -8.59 1.23 -6.70
CA GLU A 338 -8.36 1.97 -5.46
C GLU A 338 -9.62 2.69 -4.99
N GLY A 339 -10.26 3.44 -5.89
CA GLY A 339 -11.39 4.29 -5.52
C GLY A 339 -12.58 3.50 -4.99
N LEU A 340 -13.04 2.50 -5.73
CA LEU A 340 -14.19 1.70 -5.30
C LEU A 340 -13.84 0.81 -4.10
N THR A 341 -12.60 0.36 -3.97
CA THR A 341 -12.08 -0.35 -2.78
C THR A 341 -12.16 0.53 -1.54
N GLU A 342 -11.65 1.76 -1.63
CA GLU A 342 -11.69 2.76 -0.56
C GLU A 342 -13.14 3.13 -0.19
N TYR A 343 -14.02 3.28 -1.18
CA TYR A 343 -15.45 3.47 -0.95
C TYR A 343 -16.05 2.28 -0.18
N ALA A 344 -15.79 1.05 -0.63
CA ALA A 344 -16.32 -0.16 -0.03
C ALA A 344 -15.81 -0.35 1.41
N ALA A 345 -14.54 -0.01 1.68
CA ALA A 345 -13.92 -0.04 3.00
C ALA A 345 -14.68 0.82 4.01
N HIS A 346 -15.05 2.04 3.63
CA HIS A 346 -15.86 2.93 4.46
C HIS A 346 -17.33 2.51 4.53
N HIS A 347 -17.90 2.10 3.39
CA HIS A 347 -19.31 1.77 3.32
C HIS A 347 -19.66 0.50 4.10
N ALA A 348 -18.77 -0.50 4.12
CA ALA A 348 -18.93 -1.70 4.94
C ALA A 348 -18.97 -1.37 6.44
N GLN A 349 -18.14 -0.43 6.90
CA GLN A 349 -18.15 0.03 8.30
C GLN A 349 -19.46 0.74 8.65
N LEU A 350 -19.98 1.57 7.74
CA LEU A 350 -21.29 2.21 7.91
C LEU A 350 -22.40 1.15 7.99
N GLN A 351 -22.41 0.19 7.06
CA GLN A 351 -23.42 -0.87 7.03
C GLN A 351 -23.41 -1.77 8.26
N ALA A 352 -22.24 -1.99 8.84
CA ALA A 352 -22.09 -2.75 10.07
C ALA A 352 -22.38 -1.93 11.34
N GLY A 353 -22.59 -0.61 11.24
CA GLY A 353 -22.75 0.28 12.38
C GLY A 353 -21.47 0.46 13.21
N ILE A 354 -20.30 0.19 12.61
CA ILE A 354 -18.99 0.46 13.22
C ILE A 354 -18.75 1.97 13.29
N ILE A 355 -19.17 2.68 12.25
CA ILE A 355 -19.23 4.14 12.20
C ILE A 355 -20.68 4.58 11.96
N ASP A 356 -21.08 5.70 12.55
CA ASP A 356 -22.39 6.28 12.33
C ASP A 356 -22.44 7.12 11.04
N LEU A 357 -23.65 7.56 10.65
CA LEU A 357 -23.83 8.35 9.44
C LEU A 357 -23.05 9.67 9.50
N THR A 358 -23.01 10.35 10.65
CA THR A 358 -22.29 11.62 10.82
C THR A 358 -20.81 11.43 10.54
N THR A 359 -20.17 10.45 11.18
CA THR A 359 -18.75 10.11 10.99
C THR A 359 -18.48 9.74 9.53
N TYR A 360 -19.38 8.99 8.90
CA TYR A 360 -19.23 8.65 7.48
C TYR A 360 -19.28 9.89 6.58
N LEU A 361 -20.24 10.79 6.80
CA LEU A 361 -20.39 12.02 6.01
C LEU A 361 -19.23 12.98 6.22
N ASP A 362 -18.71 13.10 7.45
CA ASP A 362 -17.52 13.89 7.74
C ASP A 362 -16.31 13.40 6.91
N ARG A 363 -16.09 12.08 6.88
CA ARG A 363 -15.05 11.46 6.03
C ARG A 363 -15.27 11.81 4.55
N GLN A 364 -16.50 11.68 4.03
CA GLN A 364 -16.75 12.01 2.61
C GLN A 364 -16.53 13.50 2.32
N THR A 365 -16.83 14.36 3.29
CA THR A 365 -16.66 15.80 3.17
C THR A 365 -15.17 16.17 3.11
N GLU A 366 -14.32 15.50 3.89
CA GLU A 366 -12.85 15.62 3.79
C GLU A 366 -12.34 15.18 2.42
N LYS A 367 -12.83 14.06 1.88
CA LYS A 367 -12.47 13.61 0.53
C LYS A 367 -12.87 14.62 -0.54
N ILE A 368 -14.05 15.22 -0.43
CA ILE A 368 -14.52 16.28 -1.34
C ILE A 368 -13.60 17.49 -1.28
N GLU A 369 -13.20 17.91 -0.08
CA GLU A 369 -12.28 19.04 0.08
C GLU A 369 -10.89 18.73 -0.49
N ASN A 370 -10.32 17.57 -0.17
CA ASN A 370 -9.00 17.16 -0.66
C ASN A 370 -8.99 17.06 -2.19
N ALA A 371 -10.01 16.44 -2.79
CA ALA A 371 -10.15 16.33 -4.25
C ALA A 371 -10.17 17.70 -4.96
N ARG A 372 -10.71 18.74 -4.31
CA ARG A 372 -10.83 20.09 -4.86
C ARG A 372 -9.63 20.99 -4.63
N THR A 373 -9.01 20.87 -3.46
CA THR A 373 -7.97 21.81 -3.00
C THR A 373 -6.56 21.29 -3.21
N ARG A 374 -6.37 19.96 -3.23
CA ARG A 374 -5.06 19.33 -3.40
C ARG A 374 -4.84 18.75 -4.80
N TYR A 375 -5.93 18.55 -5.56
CA TYR A 375 -5.92 17.83 -6.83
C TYR A 375 -6.82 18.49 -7.88
N SER A 376 -6.84 17.94 -9.10
CA SER A 376 -7.67 18.46 -10.19
C SER A 376 -9.05 17.80 -10.25
N ASP A 377 -10.07 18.51 -9.77
CA ASP A 377 -11.47 18.05 -9.83
C ASP A 377 -12.03 17.96 -11.27
N THR A 378 -11.36 18.56 -12.25
CA THR A 378 -11.79 18.54 -13.67
C THR A 378 -10.94 17.63 -14.56
N LEU A 379 -9.98 16.90 -13.99
CA LEU A 379 -9.20 15.92 -14.73
C LEU A 379 -10.03 14.66 -14.98
N SER A 380 -9.96 14.15 -16.21
CA SER A 380 -10.47 12.82 -16.59
C SER A 380 -9.75 11.75 -15.77
N PHE A 381 -10.53 10.95 -15.03
CA PHE A 381 -9.96 9.94 -14.16
C PHE A 381 -9.31 8.80 -14.94
N THR A 382 -9.86 8.45 -16.11
CA THR A 382 -9.25 7.44 -16.99
C THR A 382 -7.92 7.93 -17.57
N LEU A 383 -7.85 9.20 -17.98
CA LEU A 383 -6.63 9.80 -18.51
C LEU A 383 -5.54 9.91 -17.43
N MET A 384 -5.93 10.32 -16.23
CA MET A 384 -5.06 10.34 -15.05
C MET A 384 -4.49 8.94 -14.79
N SER A 385 -5.37 7.93 -14.72
CA SER A 385 -4.99 6.54 -14.42
C SER A 385 -4.00 5.98 -15.44
N GLU A 386 -4.25 6.18 -16.74
CA GLU A 386 -3.39 5.68 -17.83
C GLU A 386 -2.00 6.35 -17.86
N ASN A 387 -1.86 7.55 -17.30
CA ASN A 387 -0.63 8.33 -17.36
C ASN A 387 -0.08 8.69 -15.96
N VAL A 388 -0.47 7.92 -14.93
CA VAL A 388 -0.14 8.19 -13.52
C VAL A 388 1.35 8.02 -13.21
N LEU A 389 2.07 7.19 -13.97
CA LEU A 389 3.51 7.03 -13.79
C LEU A 389 4.34 8.20 -14.34
N GLU A 390 3.72 9.06 -15.15
CA GLU A 390 4.40 10.12 -15.90
C GLU A 390 3.77 11.48 -15.60
N THR A 391 2.84 11.93 -16.46
CA THR A 391 2.30 13.29 -16.46
C THR A 391 1.48 13.60 -15.21
N TYR A 392 0.82 12.58 -14.63
CA TYR A 392 -0.12 12.76 -13.51
C TYR A 392 0.33 12.08 -12.22
N LYS A 393 1.64 11.93 -12.00
CA LYS A 393 2.18 11.33 -10.77
C LYS A 393 1.68 12.01 -9.49
N ASP A 394 1.61 13.34 -9.50
CA ASP A 394 1.17 14.13 -8.34
C ASP A 394 -0.34 14.02 -8.08
N GLU A 395 -1.10 13.47 -9.03
CA GLU A 395 -2.55 13.21 -8.89
C GLU A 395 -2.84 11.80 -8.34
N TYR A 396 -1.84 10.94 -8.16
CA TYR A 396 -2.07 9.53 -7.78
C TYR A 396 -2.92 9.41 -6.53
N ALA A 397 -2.62 10.17 -5.47
CA ALA A 397 -3.37 10.10 -4.22
C ALA A 397 -4.85 10.51 -4.35
N ASN A 398 -5.24 11.18 -5.44
CA ASN A 398 -6.65 11.48 -5.75
C ASN A 398 -7.48 10.21 -6.03
N VAL A 399 -6.86 9.04 -6.25
CA VAL A 399 -7.55 7.73 -6.29
C VAL A 399 -8.30 7.42 -5.01
N TYR A 400 -7.75 7.80 -3.86
CA TYR A 400 -8.39 7.61 -2.55
C TYR A 400 -9.43 8.71 -2.27
N GLU A 401 -9.32 9.87 -2.91
CA GLU A 401 -10.25 10.98 -2.72
C GLU A 401 -11.37 10.95 -3.76
N LYS A 402 -11.18 11.58 -4.93
CA LYS A 402 -12.17 11.59 -5.99
C LYS A 402 -12.49 10.19 -6.51
N GLY A 403 -11.55 9.25 -6.50
CA GLY A 403 -11.83 7.85 -6.86
C GLY A 403 -12.86 7.20 -5.94
N ALA A 404 -12.77 7.41 -4.62
CA ALA A 404 -13.79 6.94 -3.67
C ALA A 404 -15.13 7.64 -3.88
N LEU A 405 -15.12 8.94 -4.20
CA LEU A 405 -16.33 9.69 -4.53
C LEU A 405 -16.99 9.23 -5.85
N ILE A 406 -16.21 8.73 -6.82
CA ILE A 406 -16.73 8.06 -8.02
C ILE A 406 -17.48 6.78 -7.59
N GLY A 407 -16.89 5.96 -6.72
CA GLY A 407 -17.50 4.75 -6.17
C GLY A 407 -18.82 5.02 -5.44
N LEU A 408 -18.83 6.01 -4.55
CA LEU A 408 -20.03 6.50 -3.86
C LEU A 408 -21.10 6.96 -4.84
N SER A 409 -20.70 7.80 -5.80
CA SER A 409 -21.64 8.38 -6.77
C SER A 409 -22.28 7.32 -7.64
N LEU A 410 -21.49 6.32 -8.06
CA LEU A 410 -21.98 5.17 -8.81
C LEU A 410 -22.98 4.34 -7.99
N ASP A 411 -22.69 4.08 -6.70
CA ASP A 411 -23.60 3.33 -5.83
C ASP A 411 -24.94 4.03 -5.64
N LEU A 412 -24.91 5.33 -5.32
CA LEU A 412 -26.12 6.13 -5.18
C LEU A 412 -26.93 6.18 -6.49
N LYS A 413 -26.25 6.29 -7.63
CA LYS A 413 -26.93 6.31 -8.95
C LYS A 413 -27.57 4.96 -9.28
N LEU A 414 -26.87 3.85 -9.06
CA LEU A 414 -27.41 2.50 -9.27
C LEU A 414 -28.63 2.25 -8.38
N ARG A 415 -28.57 2.67 -7.11
CA ARG A 415 -29.68 2.56 -6.16
C ARG A 415 -30.86 3.43 -6.56
N GLN A 416 -30.61 4.66 -7.02
CA GLN A 416 -31.65 5.54 -7.53
C GLN A 416 -32.41 4.88 -8.70
N LEU A 417 -31.69 4.29 -9.66
CA LEU A 417 -32.26 3.65 -10.86
C LEU A 417 -32.96 2.32 -10.56
N SER A 418 -32.49 1.59 -9.54
CA SER A 418 -33.03 0.28 -9.14
C SER A 418 -34.06 0.33 -8.01
N GLY A 419 -34.41 1.51 -7.51
CA GLY A 419 -35.26 1.65 -6.33
C GLY A 419 -34.64 1.07 -5.06
N GLY A 420 -33.31 1.10 -4.94
CA GLY A 420 -32.53 0.63 -3.79
C GLY A 420 -32.13 -0.84 -3.84
N SER A 421 -32.53 -1.58 -4.87
CA SER A 421 -32.31 -3.03 -4.97
C SER A 421 -30.97 -3.45 -5.55
N TYR A 422 -30.23 -2.53 -6.18
CA TYR A 422 -28.94 -2.80 -6.81
C TYR A 422 -27.95 -1.66 -6.54
N GLY A 423 -26.77 -2.01 -6.05
CA GLY A 423 -25.67 -1.07 -5.77
C GLY A 423 -24.33 -1.54 -6.33
N THR A 424 -23.25 -0.83 -5.97
CA THR A 424 -21.89 -1.21 -6.40
C THR A 424 -21.45 -2.56 -5.86
N LYS A 425 -21.94 -2.98 -4.70
CA LYS A 425 -21.74 -4.35 -4.20
C LYS A 425 -22.21 -5.40 -5.20
N ASP A 426 -23.43 -5.23 -5.71
CA ASP A 426 -24.03 -6.17 -6.66
C ASP A 426 -23.29 -6.14 -7.99
N LEU A 427 -22.90 -4.94 -8.44
CA LEU A 427 -22.04 -4.75 -9.61
C LEU A 427 -20.73 -5.52 -9.49
N MET A 428 -20.03 -5.41 -8.35
CA MET A 428 -18.77 -6.12 -8.13
C MET A 428 -18.95 -7.63 -8.14
N LYS A 429 -20.05 -8.13 -7.56
CA LYS A 429 -20.38 -9.55 -7.63
C LYS A 429 -20.63 -10.02 -9.06
N ASP A 430 -21.35 -9.25 -9.87
CA ASP A 430 -21.64 -9.59 -11.26
C ASP A 430 -20.39 -9.54 -12.14
N LEU A 431 -19.54 -8.52 -11.96
CA LEU A 431 -18.26 -8.41 -12.64
C LEU A 431 -17.31 -9.55 -12.26
N SER A 432 -17.22 -9.88 -10.97
CA SER A 432 -16.42 -11.01 -10.47
C SER A 432 -16.89 -12.34 -11.07
N LYS A 433 -18.20 -12.54 -11.25
CA LYS A 433 -18.74 -13.72 -11.94
C LYS A 433 -18.45 -13.72 -13.44
N MET A 434 -18.42 -12.55 -14.08
CA MET A 434 -18.20 -12.40 -15.52
C MET A 434 -16.75 -12.61 -15.95
N TYR A 435 -15.82 -12.16 -15.13
CA TYR A 435 -14.37 -12.17 -15.38
C TYR A 435 -13.73 -13.27 -14.55
N GLY A 436 -13.78 -13.16 -13.22
CA GLY A 436 -13.06 -14.06 -12.32
C GLY A 436 -11.55 -13.93 -12.49
N LYS A 437 -10.80 -14.73 -11.74
CA LYS A 437 -9.33 -14.62 -11.67
C LYS A 437 -8.56 -14.87 -12.98
N ASP A 438 -9.16 -15.58 -13.94
CA ASP A 438 -8.44 -16.10 -15.11
C ASP A 438 -8.73 -15.30 -16.40
N LYS A 439 -9.63 -14.32 -16.36
CA LYS A 439 -10.09 -13.59 -17.55
C LYS A 439 -10.05 -12.08 -17.33
N SER A 440 -9.06 -11.46 -17.95
CA SER A 440 -8.98 -10.01 -18.05
C SER A 440 -10.11 -9.40 -18.88
N PHE A 441 -10.51 -8.18 -18.52
CA PHE A 441 -11.26 -7.30 -19.42
C PHE A 441 -10.33 -6.36 -20.18
N LYS A 442 -10.81 -5.81 -21.30
CA LYS A 442 -10.09 -4.72 -22.00
C LYS A 442 -10.55 -3.39 -21.43
N ASP A 443 -9.60 -2.50 -21.11
CA ASP A 443 -9.89 -1.20 -20.51
C ASP A 443 -11.00 -0.44 -21.26
N ASP A 444 -10.90 -0.33 -22.58
CA ASP A 444 -11.87 0.41 -23.40
C ASP A 444 -13.29 -0.21 -23.42
N GLU A 445 -13.45 -1.45 -22.97
CA GLU A 445 -14.73 -2.16 -23.00
C GLU A 445 -15.45 -2.15 -21.65
N LEU A 446 -14.78 -1.82 -20.53
CA LEU A 446 -15.33 -2.01 -19.18
C LEU A 446 -16.65 -1.25 -18.97
N PHE A 447 -16.69 0.04 -19.29
CA PHE A 447 -17.90 0.85 -19.06
C PHE A 447 -19.09 0.39 -19.89
N ASP A 448 -18.87 -0.08 -21.11
CA ASP A 448 -19.94 -0.63 -21.94
C ASP A 448 -20.45 -1.97 -21.38
N GLN A 449 -19.58 -2.79 -20.77
CA GLN A 449 -20.00 -4.01 -20.09
C GLN A 449 -20.79 -3.71 -18.82
N ILE A 450 -20.36 -2.74 -18.00
CA ILE A 450 -21.12 -2.29 -16.83
C ILE A 450 -22.49 -1.75 -17.27
N THR A 451 -22.56 -1.00 -18.36
CA THR A 451 -23.81 -0.47 -18.91
C THR A 451 -24.77 -1.59 -19.30
N LYS A 452 -24.28 -2.66 -19.95
CA LYS A 452 -25.10 -3.83 -20.32
C LYS A 452 -25.64 -4.59 -19.11
N LEU A 453 -24.88 -4.62 -18.01
CA LEU A 453 -25.29 -5.25 -16.75
C LEU A 453 -26.31 -4.41 -15.98
N THR A 454 -26.35 -3.10 -16.21
CA THR A 454 -27.07 -2.15 -15.37
C THR A 454 -28.07 -1.33 -16.18
N TYR A 455 -27.77 -0.06 -16.45
CA TYR A 455 -28.68 0.90 -17.06
C TYR A 455 -27.94 1.81 -18.06
N PRO A 456 -28.59 2.25 -19.16
CA PRO A 456 -28.02 3.22 -20.11
C PRO A 456 -27.50 4.51 -19.46
N GLU A 457 -28.17 4.99 -18.41
CA GLU A 457 -27.80 6.20 -17.68
C GLU A 457 -26.42 6.08 -17.00
N ILE A 458 -25.98 4.86 -16.68
CA ILE A 458 -24.65 4.61 -16.11
C ILE A 458 -23.55 4.87 -17.16
N ARG A 459 -23.83 4.66 -18.45
CA ARG A 459 -22.89 5.02 -19.51
C ARG A 459 -22.64 6.52 -19.55
N GLU A 460 -23.71 7.30 -19.43
CA GLU A 460 -23.63 8.76 -19.40
C GLU A 460 -22.90 9.26 -18.15
N PHE A 461 -23.11 8.62 -17.00
CA PHE A 461 -22.34 8.90 -15.79
C PHE A 461 -20.83 8.73 -16.02
N PHE A 462 -20.40 7.57 -16.55
CA PHE A 462 -18.97 7.35 -16.85
C PHE A 462 -18.43 8.34 -17.88
N ARG A 463 -19.18 8.59 -18.96
CA ARG A 463 -18.78 9.50 -20.03
C ARG A 463 -18.49 10.91 -19.54
N ARG A 464 -19.31 11.42 -18.62
CA ARG A 464 -19.21 12.80 -18.14
C ARG A 464 -18.20 12.95 -17.01
N HIS A 465 -18.24 12.04 -16.04
CA HIS A 465 -17.60 12.24 -14.74
C HIS A 465 -16.34 11.41 -14.50
N VAL A 466 -16.09 10.38 -15.34
CA VAL A 466 -14.93 9.49 -15.19
C VAL A 466 -14.03 9.55 -16.42
N GLU A 467 -14.58 9.37 -17.61
CA GLU A 467 -13.89 9.60 -18.89
C GLU A 467 -13.75 11.09 -19.18
N GLY A 468 -14.77 11.87 -18.83
CA GLY A 468 -14.80 13.32 -18.95
C GLY A 468 -14.28 14.04 -17.71
N GLY A 469 -14.16 15.36 -17.82
CA GLY A 469 -13.69 16.24 -16.75
C GLY A 469 -14.80 16.94 -15.96
N GLU A 470 -16.06 16.51 -16.08
CA GLU A 470 -17.16 17.14 -15.37
C GLU A 470 -17.18 16.70 -13.90
N PRO A 471 -17.23 17.64 -12.93
CA PRO A 471 -17.32 17.29 -11.52
C PRO A 471 -18.50 16.37 -11.20
N LEU A 472 -18.35 15.55 -10.16
CA LEU A 472 -19.38 14.60 -9.74
C LEU A 472 -20.68 15.33 -9.34
N PRO A 473 -21.87 14.80 -9.69
CA PRO A 473 -23.15 15.47 -9.43
C PRO A 473 -23.62 15.23 -7.98
N LEU A 474 -22.75 15.48 -7.00
CA LEU A 474 -22.93 15.15 -5.58
C LEU A 474 -24.23 15.74 -5.01
N LYS A 475 -24.58 16.98 -5.37
CA LYS A 475 -25.81 17.64 -4.90
C LYS A 475 -27.07 16.86 -5.29
N GLU A 476 -27.16 16.40 -6.53
CA GLU A 476 -28.29 15.58 -7.00
C GLU A 476 -28.30 14.22 -6.30
N LEU A 477 -27.14 13.58 -6.21
CA LEU A 477 -27.03 12.21 -5.70
C LEU A 477 -27.37 12.11 -4.21
N PHE A 478 -26.84 13.02 -3.39
CA PHE A 478 -27.15 13.07 -1.95
C PHE A 478 -28.60 13.48 -1.69
N ALA A 479 -29.18 14.38 -2.49
CA ALA A 479 -30.57 14.77 -2.34
C ALA A 479 -31.53 13.57 -2.48
N ASN A 480 -31.21 12.58 -3.32
CA ASN A 480 -32.02 11.36 -3.49
C ASN A 480 -32.13 10.51 -2.21
N ILE A 481 -31.19 10.64 -1.29
CA ILE A 481 -31.19 9.97 0.02
C ILE A 481 -31.46 10.95 1.16
N GLY A 482 -31.99 12.14 0.87
CA GLY A 482 -32.37 13.16 1.84
C GLY A 482 -31.17 13.80 2.55
N ILE A 483 -30.02 13.91 1.88
CA ILE A 483 -28.84 14.60 2.41
C ILE A 483 -28.61 15.85 1.56
N THR A 484 -28.46 17.00 2.21
CA THR A 484 -28.10 18.25 1.54
C THR A 484 -26.60 18.31 1.39
N PHE A 485 -26.13 18.65 0.19
CA PHE A 485 -24.74 18.99 -0.07
C PHE A 485 -24.62 20.48 -0.39
N GLU A 486 -23.80 21.19 0.39
CA GLU A 486 -23.38 22.55 0.08
C GLU A 486 -21.86 22.58 -0.13
N ALA A 487 -21.44 23.05 -1.31
CA ALA A 487 -20.04 23.07 -1.70
C ALA A 487 -19.21 24.12 -0.93
N GLU A 488 -19.86 25.21 -0.54
CA GLU A 488 -19.28 26.34 0.21
C GLU A 488 -20.06 26.53 1.51
N GLY A 489 -20.19 25.46 2.29
CA GLY A 489 -20.75 25.51 3.63
C GLY A 489 -19.77 26.16 4.63
N GLN A 490 -20.10 26.04 5.91
CA GLN A 490 -19.27 26.56 7.00
C GLN A 490 -18.98 25.47 8.02
N LYS A 491 -17.71 25.33 8.39
CA LYS A 491 -17.26 24.45 9.48
C LYS A 491 -16.57 25.30 10.53
N GLN A 492 -16.90 25.05 11.80
CA GLN A 492 -16.08 25.55 12.90
C GLN A 492 -14.90 24.59 13.08
N GLU A 493 -13.69 25.13 13.09
CA GLU A 493 -12.49 24.36 13.37
C GLU A 493 -11.59 25.12 14.34
N VAL A 494 -10.73 24.39 15.03
CA VAL A 494 -9.65 25.02 15.79
C VAL A 494 -8.60 25.48 14.78
N GLU A 495 -8.34 26.78 14.73
CA GLU A 495 -7.30 27.35 13.88
C GLU A 495 -5.93 26.85 14.36
N LYS A 496 -5.37 25.89 13.64
CA LYS A 496 -4.05 25.30 13.91
C LYS A 496 -2.99 25.68 12.87
N ALA A 497 -3.42 25.99 11.64
CA ALA A 497 -2.50 26.42 10.61
C ALA A 497 -1.88 27.78 10.95
N PHE A 498 -0.56 27.92 10.76
CA PHE A 498 0.16 29.20 10.96
C PHE A 498 0.23 30.05 9.67
N GLY A 499 0.05 29.43 8.50
CA GLY A 499 0.11 30.11 7.20
C GLY A 499 1.49 30.65 6.82
N VAL A 500 2.56 29.98 7.23
CA VAL A 500 3.94 30.39 6.93
C VAL A 500 4.65 29.36 6.07
N ASN A 501 5.57 29.81 5.22
CA ASN A 501 6.43 28.91 4.46
C ASN A 501 7.72 28.67 5.23
N PHE A 502 8.10 27.41 5.39
CA PHE A 502 9.39 27.02 5.95
C PHE A 502 10.48 26.98 4.88
N ALA A 503 11.72 27.27 5.28
CA ALA A 503 12.91 27.05 4.47
C ALA A 503 14.05 26.54 5.34
N LEU A 504 15.00 25.85 4.73
CA LEU A 504 16.24 25.47 5.38
C LEU A 504 17.15 26.68 5.55
N VAL A 505 17.71 26.86 6.75
CA VAL A 505 18.80 27.81 6.97
C VAL A 505 20.05 27.27 6.26
N PRO A 506 20.61 28.00 5.28
CA PRO A 506 21.73 27.49 4.46
C PRO A 506 22.92 27.03 5.30
N GLY A 507 23.42 25.83 5.01
CA GLY A 507 24.58 25.24 5.69
C GLY A 507 24.30 24.69 7.09
N THR A 508 23.03 24.62 7.51
CA THR A 508 22.61 24.05 8.79
C THR A 508 21.45 23.05 8.62
N LYS A 509 20.99 22.46 9.72
CA LYS A 509 19.80 21.58 9.79
C LYS A 509 18.57 22.31 10.34
N ASN A 510 18.68 23.62 10.53
CA ASN A 510 17.66 24.42 11.21
C ASN A 510 16.65 24.92 10.18
N ILE A 511 15.39 25.02 10.62
CA ILE A 511 14.30 25.51 9.80
C ILE A 511 14.05 26.97 10.15
N MET A 512 13.86 27.81 9.14
CA MET A 512 13.46 29.20 9.29
C MET A 512 12.15 29.51 8.56
N ILE A 513 11.54 30.62 8.92
CA ILE A 513 10.37 31.16 8.22
C ILE A 513 10.85 31.92 6.98
N ALA A 514 10.52 31.39 5.81
CA ALA A 514 10.86 32.01 4.53
C ALA A 514 10.06 33.29 4.28
N ASN A 515 8.74 33.24 4.50
CA ASN A 515 7.86 34.39 4.41
C ASN A 515 6.54 34.15 5.18
N THR A 516 5.83 35.24 5.46
CA THR A 516 4.57 35.25 6.21
C THR A 516 3.41 35.80 5.38
N SER A 517 3.51 35.77 4.04
CA SER A 517 2.51 36.35 3.15
C SER A 517 1.12 35.69 3.24
N MET A 518 1.09 34.42 3.65
CA MET A 518 -0.14 33.64 3.86
C MET A 518 -0.50 33.49 5.34
N ALA A 519 0.11 34.27 6.24
CA ALA A 519 -0.04 34.07 7.67
C ALA A 519 -1.52 34.15 8.10
N THR A 520 -1.96 33.09 8.78
CA THR A 520 -3.28 32.99 9.39
C THR A 520 -3.41 33.96 10.57
N ASP A 521 -4.58 34.04 11.20
CA ASP A 521 -4.72 34.85 12.42
C ASP A 521 -3.81 34.29 13.52
N LEU A 522 -3.73 32.97 13.67
CA LEU A 522 -2.79 32.31 14.58
C LEU A 522 -1.33 32.69 14.29
N GLY A 523 -0.87 32.59 13.04
CA GLY A 523 0.51 32.95 12.67
C GLY A 523 0.84 34.42 12.98
N LYS A 524 -0.14 35.32 12.77
CA LYS A 524 -0.04 36.74 13.11
C LYS A 524 -0.03 36.98 14.63
N ARG A 525 -0.88 36.29 15.39
CA ARG A 525 -0.95 36.38 16.86
C ARG A 525 0.30 35.83 17.54
N LEU A 526 0.90 34.77 16.99
CA LEU A 526 2.22 34.30 17.38
C LEU A 526 3.31 35.34 17.09
N GLY A 527 3.07 36.26 16.16
CA GLY A 527 4.04 37.28 15.79
C GLY A 527 5.24 36.69 15.04
N LEU A 528 5.02 35.64 14.24
CA LEU A 528 6.02 35.01 13.39
C LEU A 528 6.53 36.00 12.34
N GLN A 529 7.84 36.00 12.06
CA GLN A 529 8.49 36.93 11.13
C GLN A 529 9.36 36.17 10.13
N PRO A 530 9.52 36.69 8.89
CA PRO A 530 10.53 36.17 7.98
C PRO A 530 11.91 36.16 8.63
N MET A 531 12.70 35.14 8.35
CA MET A 531 14.04 34.88 8.92
C MET A 531 14.07 34.46 10.39
N ASP A 532 12.93 34.26 11.05
CA ASP A 532 12.91 33.56 12.34
C ASP A 532 13.40 32.12 12.14
N GLU A 533 14.48 31.75 12.81
CA GLU A 533 14.94 30.36 12.89
C GLU A 533 14.18 29.69 14.03
N ILE A 534 13.39 28.65 13.72
CA ILE A 534 12.56 27.95 14.69
C ILE A 534 13.43 26.93 15.42
N VAL A 535 13.54 27.10 16.74
CA VAL A 535 14.28 26.19 17.62
C VAL A 535 13.37 25.08 18.13
N ALA A 536 12.16 25.44 18.55
CA ALA A 536 11.20 24.49 19.08
C ALA A 536 9.75 24.96 18.89
N ILE A 537 8.84 23.99 18.78
CA ILE A 537 7.40 24.19 18.90
C ILE A 537 6.93 23.39 20.10
N ASN A 538 6.28 24.05 21.07
CA ASN A 538 5.83 23.43 22.33
C ASN A 538 6.94 22.65 23.05
N ASP A 539 8.11 23.30 23.13
CA ASP A 539 9.33 22.76 23.73
C ASP A 539 9.87 21.47 23.07
N GLN A 540 9.28 21.03 21.94
CA GLN A 540 9.82 19.99 21.07
C GLN A 540 10.78 20.60 20.05
N PRO A 541 12.04 20.12 19.95
CA PRO A 541 13.00 20.62 18.96
C PRO A 541 12.45 20.56 17.54
N PHE A 542 12.62 21.62 16.76
CA PHE A 542 12.08 21.73 15.40
C PHE A 542 13.23 21.79 14.37
N THR A 543 13.62 20.64 13.84
CA THR A 543 14.68 20.50 12.83
C THR A 543 14.18 19.72 11.63
N VAL A 544 14.98 19.61 10.57
CA VAL A 544 14.62 18.75 9.42
C VAL A 544 14.37 17.28 9.78
N GLU A 545 14.93 16.80 10.88
CA GLU A 545 14.69 15.43 11.36
C GLU A 545 13.39 15.30 12.16
N THR A 546 12.95 16.35 12.84
CA THR A 546 11.82 16.28 13.78
C THR A 546 10.56 17.00 13.32
N TYR A 547 10.65 17.87 12.30
CA TYR A 547 9.55 18.76 11.94
C TYR A 547 8.26 18.01 11.62
N ALA A 548 8.33 16.88 10.90
CA ALA A 548 7.17 16.09 10.53
C ALA A 548 6.47 15.53 11.77
N THR A 549 7.22 14.88 12.67
CA THR A 549 6.70 14.35 13.93
C THR A 549 6.13 15.47 14.81
N VAL A 550 6.82 16.61 14.91
CA VAL A 550 6.38 17.73 15.75
C VAL A 550 5.09 18.36 15.20
N LEU A 551 4.96 18.52 13.89
CA LEU A 551 3.72 19.03 13.28
C LEU A 551 2.57 18.02 13.42
N GLN A 552 2.85 16.72 13.30
CA GLN A 552 1.86 15.68 13.55
C GLN A 552 1.36 15.70 15.00
N SER A 553 2.26 15.66 15.98
CA SER A 553 1.89 15.72 17.40
C SER A 553 1.17 17.03 17.74
N TYR A 554 1.58 18.15 17.14
CA TYR A 554 0.89 19.42 17.30
C TYR A 554 -0.57 19.35 16.83
N ASP A 555 -0.82 18.73 15.68
CA ASP A 555 -2.18 18.61 15.16
C ASP A 555 -3.03 17.64 15.99
N GLU A 556 -2.45 16.56 16.51
CA GLU A 556 -3.19 15.55 17.28
C GLU A 556 -3.53 16.00 18.72
N GLU A 557 -2.58 16.64 19.42
CA GLU A 557 -2.69 16.89 20.86
C GLU A 557 -3.46 18.17 21.18
N PHE A 558 -3.33 19.20 20.34
CA PHE A 558 -3.79 20.54 20.67
C PHE A 558 -5.27 20.75 20.33
N LYS A 559 -5.98 21.38 21.26
CA LYS A 559 -7.42 21.65 21.22
C LYS A 559 -7.69 23.13 21.43
N LYS A 560 -8.95 23.51 21.26
CA LYS A 560 -9.44 24.86 21.56
C LYS A 560 -9.03 25.29 22.96
N GLY A 561 -8.48 26.49 23.09
CA GLY A 561 -8.08 27.09 24.36
C GLY A 561 -6.68 26.71 24.82
N ASP A 562 -6.02 25.73 24.19
CA ASP A 562 -4.62 25.42 24.47
C ASP A 562 -3.73 26.57 23.98
N VAL A 563 -2.58 26.75 24.63
CA VAL A 563 -1.59 27.76 24.25
C VAL A 563 -0.46 27.09 23.51
N VAL A 564 -0.30 27.42 22.24
CA VAL A 564 0.87 27.01 21.45
C VAL A 564 2.03 27.96 21.72
N SER A 565 3.26 27.41 21.74
CA SER A 565 4.49 28.18 21.90
C SER A 565 5.51 27.87 20.82
N PHE A 566 6.21 28.91 20.35
CA PHE A 566 7.32 28.83 19.42
C PHE A 566 8.56 29.45 20.07
N THR A 567 9.65 28.70 20.17
CA THR A 567 10.95 29.27 20.52
C THR A 567 11.68 29.56 19.20
N VAL A 568 11.96 30.82 18.92
CA VAL A 568 12.63 31.25 17.69
C VAL A 568 13.90 32.03 18.00
N LYS A 569 14.94 31.88 17.18
CA LYS A 569 16.07 32.81 17.13
C LYS A 569 15.74 33.93 16.16
N ARG A 570 15.66 35.14 16.67
CA ARG A 570 15.35 36.35 15.89
C ARG A 570 16.52 37.31 15.94
N LYS A 571 16.97 37.78 14.77
CA LYS A 571 17.99 38.84 14.69
C LYS A 571 17.36 40.21 14.93
N ALA A 572 17.81 40.92 15.95
CA ALA A 572 17.56 42.36 16.07
C ALA A 572 18.49 43.14 15.12
N ALA A 573 18.13 44.38 14.76
CA ALA A 573 18.80 45.21 13.74
C ALA A 573 20.28 45.56 13.99
N ALA A 574 20.91 45.06 15.07
CA ALA A 574 22.32 45.21 15.38
C ALA A 574 22.83 43.96 16.13
N ASP A 575 23.27 42.96 15.36
CA ASP A 575 24.09 41.78 15.70
C ASP A 575 24.07 41.24 17.14
N GLU A 576 23.07 40.41 17.43
CA GLU A 576 23.17 39.04 17.97
C GLU A 576 21.76 38.43 17.87
N ALA A 577 21.64 37.16 17.45
CA ALA A 577 20.33 36.50 17.41
C ALA A 577 19.95 36.09 18.84
N SER A 578 18.79 36.55 19.33
CA SER A 578 18.26 36.15 20.64
C SER A 578 17.14 35.14 20.49
N GLU A 579 17.07 34.20 21.44
CA GLU A 579 15.93 33.29 21.54
C GLU A 579 14.74 34.02 22.17
N VAL A 580 13.59 33.94 21.49
CA VAL A 580 12.33 34.53 21.90
C VAL A 580 11.28 33.43 21.95
N LYS A 581 10.61 33.27 23.09
CA LYS A 581 9.43 32.40 23.22
C LYS A 581 8.17 33.19 22.88
N LEU A 582 7.54 32.83 21.77
CA LEU A 582 6.29 33.35 21.26
C LEU A 582 5.15 32.43 21.71
N THR A 583 3.99 32.97 22.04
CA THR A 583 2.85 32.17 22.48
C THR A 583 1.54 32.73 21.94
N ALA A 584 0.60 31.86 21.59
CA ALA A 584 -0.76 32.25 21.22
C ALA A 584 -1.76 31.16 21.65
N ASP A 585 -2.97 31.58 22.01
CA ASP A 585 -4.09 30.67 22.30
C ASP A 585 -4.70 30.12 21.00
N LEU A 586 -5.08 28.85 20.97
CA LEU A 586 -5.82 28.28 19.85
C LEU A 586 -7.29 28.65 19.95
N ARG A 587 -7.83 29.17 18.85
CA ARG A 587 -9.21 29.68 18.77
C ARG A 587 -10.01 28.88 17.76
N GLU A 588 -11.32 28.88 17.95
CA GLU A 588 -12.21 28.47 16.87
C GLU A 588 -12.26 29.55 15.80
N THR A 589 -12.23 29.11 14.56
CA THR A 589 -12.48 29.93 13.39
C THR A 589 -13.53 29.26 12.52
N THR A 590 -14.23 30.07 11.74
CA THR A 590 -15.16 29.58 10.73
C THR A 590 -14.46 29.56 9.39
N ILE A 591 -14.34 28.38 8.80
CA ILE A 591 -13.81 28.22 7.45
C ILE A 591 -14.93 27.91 6.46
N THR A 592 -14.70 28.26 5.19
CA THR A 592 -15.51 27.72 4.09
C THR A 592 -15.08 26.27 3.90
N PHE A 593 -16.05 25.36 3.96
CA PHE A 593 -15.81 23.93 3.86
C PHE A 593 -17.07 23.27 3.27
N PRO A 594 -16.95 22.21 2.45
CA PRO A 594 -18.12 21.47 2.01
C PRO A 594 -18.90 20.95 3.23
N THR A 595 -20.22 20.79 3.12
CA THR A 595 -21.03 20.18 4.18
C THR A 595 -22.02 19.16 3.62
N LEU A 596 -22.23 18.10 4.38
CA LEU A 596 -23.20 17.05 4.11
C LEU A 596 -24.09 16.88 5.34
N GLU A 597 -25.38 17.21 5.22
CA GLU A 597 -26.30 17.21 6.35
C GLU A 597 -27.60 16.47 6.02
N PRO A 598 -28.06 15.53 6.87
CA PRO A 598 -29.39 14.96 6.73
C PRO A 598 -30.47 16.05 6.78
N VAL A 599 -31.39 16.05 5.81
CA VAL A 599 -32.54 16.98 5.85
C VAL A 599 -33.42 16.69 7.07
N ALA A 600 -34.00 17.74 7.65
CA ALA A 600 -34.84 17.63 8.85
C ALA A 600 -36.14 16.85 8.64
N SER A 601 -36.63 16.74 7.40
CA SER A 601 -37.89 16.06 7.06
C SER A 601 -37.77 15.34 5.71
N PRO A 602 -37.05 14.20 5.67
CA PRO A 602 -36.85 13.46 4.42
C PRO A 602 -38.15 12.81 3.98
N THR A 603 -38.33 12.67 2.66
CA THR A 603 -39.47 11.94 2.10
C THR A 603 -39.37 10.43 2.40
N ALA A 604 -40.49 9.71 2.34
CA ALA A 604 -40.47 8.26 2.54
C ALA A 604 -39.54 7.54 1.55
N LYS A 605 -39.48 8.03 0.30
CA LYS A 605 -38.59 7.50 -0.75
C LYS A 605 -37.11 7.75 -0.43
N GLU A 606 -36.78 8.94 0.07
CA GLU A 606 -35.42 9.28 0.50
C GLU A 606 -34.97 8.40 1.66
N LEU A 607 -35.85 8.18 2.65
CA LEU A 607 -35.57 7.29 3.78
C LEU A 607 -35.39 5.83 3.34
N GLU A 608 -36.21 5.35 2.41
CA GLU A 608 -36.09 3.98 1.88
C GLU A 608 -34.77 3.79 1.14
N LEU A 609 -34.40 4.73 0.26
CA LEU A 609 -33.12 4.68 -0.46
C LEU A 609 -31.94 4.81 0.50
N ARG A 610 -31.99 5.75 1.46
CA ARG A 610 -30.96 5.91 2.49
C ARG A 610 -30.81 4.63 3.30
N LYS A 611 -31.90 4.01 3.71
CA LYS A 611 -31.87 2.74 4.45
C LYS A 611 -31.27 1.62 3.61
N SER A 612 -31.63 1.53 2.32
CA SER A 612 -31.03 0.53 1.42
C SER A 612 -29.51 0.69 1.30
N TRP A 613 -29.05 1.96 1.28
CA TRP A 613 -27.64 2.33 1.21
C TRP A 613 -26.93 2.02 2.52
N MET A 614 -27.41 2.56 3.65
CA MET A 614 -26.81 2.37 4.97
C MET A 614 -26.94 0.96 5.54
N GLY A 615 -27.79 0.09 4.99
CA GLY A 615 -28.07 -1.22 5.55
C GLY A 615 -28.98 -1.18 6.79
N ASP A 616 -29.45 -2.35 7.22
CA ASP A 616 -30.45 -2.45 8.32
C ASP A 616 -29.88 -2.20 9.72
N SER A 617 -28.55 -2.31 9.89
CA SER A 617 -27.88 -2.18 11.19
C SER A 617 -27.47 -0.76 11.54
N ALA A 618 -27.39 0.14 10.55
CA ALA A 618 -27.09 1.55 10.76
C ALA A 618 -28.34 2.26 11.30
N ARG A 619 -28.31 2.62 12.59
CA ARG A 619 -29.39 3.37 13.26
C ARG A 619 -29.00 4.81 13.52
#